data_AF-A0AAW2H8K5-F1
#
_entry.id   AF-A0AAW2H8K5-F1
#
_cell.length_a   1.000
_cell.length_b   1.000
_cell.length_c   1.000
_cell.angle_alpha   90.00
_cell.angle_beta   90.00
_cell.angle_gamma   90.00
#
_symmetry.space_group_name_H-M   'P 1'
#
loop_
_entity.id
_entity.type
_entity.pdbx_description
1 polymer ?
#
loop_
_entity_poly.entity_id
_entity_poly.type
_entity_poly.pdbx_seq_one_letter_code
_entity_poly.pdbx_strand_id
1 'polypeptide(L)'
;MVSDLVSSASVFVFIKGRVSAPKCKFTRQLLGILESQGLAYGRDFLDFDVLTDYVLRERLKAINSWPTFPQVFVRGRFIGGLDALKASVEDGSFRSMLDDRDKQHT
;
A
#
# COMPACT_ATOMS: atom_id res chain seq x y z
N MET A 1 -6.19 15.38 1.13
CA MET A 1 -4.86 15.16 1.76
C MET A 1 -4.43 13.71 1.52
N VAL A 2 -3.15 13.33 1.69
CA VAL A 2 -2.69 11.93 1.50
C VAL A 2 -3.55 10.92 2.28
N SER A 3 -4.03 11.32 3.45
CA SER A 3 -4.94 10.56 4.32
C SER A 3 -6.23 10.11 3.62
N ASP A 4 -6.82 10.95 2.77
CA ASP A 4 -8.07 10.62 2.05
C ASP A 4 -7.80 9.58 0.97
N LEU A 5 -6.65 9.71 0.30
CA LEU A 5 -6.22 8.80 -0.75
C LEU A 5 -5.99 7.39 -0.18
N VAL A 6 -5.23 7.28 0.91
CA VAL A 6 -4.90 5.97 1.52
C VAL A 6 -6.07 5.29 2.22
N SER A 7 -7.16 6.04 2.46
CA SER A 7 -8.40 5.52 3.05
C SER A 7 -9.44 5.11 2.00
N SER A 8 -9.17 5.33 0.70
CA SER A 8 -10.09 5.02 -0.39
C SER A 8 -10.25 3.52 -0.69
N ALA A 9 -9.36 2.68 -0.15
CA ALA A 9 -9.39 1.24 -0.27
C ALA A 9 -8.89 0.57 1.01
N SER A 10 -9.17 -0.74 1.18
CA SER A 10 -8.66 -1.51 2.31
C SER A 10 -7.13 -1.55 2.32
N VAL A 11 -6.51 -1.61 1.15
CA VAL A 11 -5.06 -1.49 0.97
C VAL A 11 -4.77 -0.41 -0.08
N PHE A 12 -3.86 0.50 0.22
CA PHE A 12 -3.40 1.51 -0.73
C PHE A 12 -1.89 1.43 -0.87
N VAL A 13 -1.38 1.39 -2.09
CA VAL A 13 0.06 1.23 -2.34
C VAL A 13 0.63 2.33 -3.20
N PHE A 14 1.72 2.94 -2.74
CA PHE A 14 2.52 3.86 -3.54
C PHE A 14 3.65 3.06 -4.19
N ILE A 15 3.62 2.97 -5.51
CA ILE A 15 4.50 2.11 -6.30
C ILE A 15 5.18 2.88 -7.43
N LYS A 16 6.20 2.27 -8.05
CA LYS A 16 6.85 2.81 -9.25
C LYS A 16 6.24 2.14 -10.49
N GLY A 17 5.56 2.93 -11.31
CA GLY A 17 4.69 2.41 -12.38
C GLY A 17 3.26 2.19 -11.86
N ARG A 18 2.49 1.33 -12.54
CA ARG A 18 1.13 0.96 -12.15
C ARG A 18 0.97 -0.55 -12.02
N VAL A 19 -0.13 -1.02 -11.45
CA VAL A 19 -0.50 -2.46 -11.45
C VAL A 19 -0.48 -3.04 -12.86
N SER A 20 -1.03 -2.32 -13.84
CA SER A 20 -1.05 -2.73 -15.25
C SER A 20 0.31 -2.65 -15.97
N ALA A 21 1.25 -1.88 -15.44
CA ALA A 21 2.56 -1.65 -16.03
C ALA A 21 3.63 -1.42 -14.93
N PRO A 22 4.02 -2.47 -14.19
CA PRO A 22 4.92 -2.32 -13.05
C PRO A 22 6.36 -2.08 -13.53
N LYS A 23 7.01 -1.03 -13.03
CA LYS A 23 8.36 -0.60 -13.48
C LYS A 23 9.48 -1.03 -12.52
N CYS A 24 9.16 -1.80 -11.48
CA CYS A 24 10.13 -2.21 -10.47
C CYS A 24 9.90 -3.66 -10.02
N LYS A 25 10.99 -4.41 -9.78
CA LYS A 25 10.90 -5.79 -9.25
C LYS A 25 10.16 -5.86 -7.92
N PHE A 26 10.34 -4.86 -7.05
CA PHE A 26 9.68 -4.80 -5.75
C PHE A 26 8.18 -4.53 -5.87
N THR A 27 7.77 -3.75 -6.88
CA THR A 27 6.35 -3.58 -7.22
C THR A 27 5.74 -4.90 -7.66
N ARG A 28 6.40 -5.65 -8.55
CA ARG A 28 5.91 -6.97 -8.98
C ARG A 28 5.76 -7.96 -7.81
N GLN A 29 6.75 -8.00 -6.92
CA GLN A 29 6.68 -8.85 -5.72
C GLN A 29 5.55 -8.45 -4.78
N LEU A 30 5.35 -7.15 -4.56
CA LEU A 30 4.25 -6.65 -3.75
C LEU A 30 2.89 -7.07 -4.33
N LEU A 31 2.68 -6.90 -5.64
CA LEU A 31 1.41 -7.25 -6.29
C LEU A 31 1.12 -8.75 -6.17
N GLY A 32 2.12 -9.60 -6.39
CA GLY A 32 1.96 -11.05 -6.22
C GLY A 32 1.60 -11.46 -4.79
N ILE A 33 2.07 -10.73 -3.78
CA ILE A 33 1.65 -10.98 -2.38
C ILE A 33 0.20 -10.56 -2.18
N LEU A 34 -0.21 -9.38 -2.64
CA LEU A 34 -1.61 -8.94 -2.49
C LEU A 34 -2.58 -9.87 -3.21
N GLU A 35 -2.23 -10.33 -4.41
CA GLU A 35 -3.00 -11.32 -5.17
C GLU A 35 -3.07 -12.68 -4.43
N SER A 36 -1.97 -13.15 -3.83
CA SER A 36 -1.97 -14.41 -3.06
C SER A 36 -2.79 -14.32 -1.78
N GLN A 37 -2.98 -13.12 -1.22
CA GLN A 37 -3.91 -12.85 -0.12
C GLN A 37 -5.37 -12.71 -0.58
N GLY A 38 -5.65 -12.91 -1.86
CA GLY A 38 -7.00 -12.85 -2.44
C GLY A 38 -7.56 -11.44 -2.61
N LEU A 39 -6.70 -10.41 -2.62
CA LEU A 39 -7.12 -9.03 -2.81
C LEU A 39 -7.24 -8.70 -4.30
N ALA A 40 -8.39 -8.17 -4.71
CA ALA A 40 -8.63 -7.76 -6.08
C ALA A 40 -8.31 -6.27 -6.29
N TYR A 41 -7.53 -5.97 -7.33
CA TYR A 41 -7.26 -4.59 -7.74
C TYR A 41 -8.56 -3.87 -8.11
N GLY A 42 -8.72 -2.62 -7.67
CA GLY A 42 -9.91 -1.81 -7.92
C GLY A 42 -11.07 -2.05 -6.94
N ARG A 43 -11.05 -3.16 -6.20
CA ARG A 43 -12.03 -3.47 -5.15
C ARG A 43 -11.41 -3.39 -3.76
N ASP A 44 -10.36 -4.16 -3.54
CA ASP A 44 -9.73 -4.32 -2.22
C ASP A 44 -8.47 -3.46 -2.07
N PHE A 45 -7.75 -3.24 -3.19
CA PHE A 45 -6.59 -2.37 -3.20
C PHE A 45 -6.50 -1.46 -4.42
N LEU A 46 -5.85 -0.31 -4.20
CA LEU A 46 -5.56 0.70 -5.23
C LEU A 46 -4.08 1.09 -5.19
N ASP A 47 -3.60 1.64 -6.30
CA ASP A 47 -2.23 2.10 -6.44
C ASP A 47 -2.11 3.58 -6.81
N PHE A 48 -0.95 4.15 -6.55
CA PHE A 48 -0.53 5.44 -7.08
C PHE A 48 0.90 5.36 -7.61
N ASP A 49 1.11 5.82 -8.85
CA ASP A 49 2.43 5.87 -9.48
C ASP A 49 3.21 7.09 -8.99
N VAL A 50 4.17 6.88 -8.09
CA VAL A 50 4.99 7.98 -7.54
C VAL A 50 5.96 8.57 -8.56
N LEU A 51 6.08 7.98 -9.76
CA LEU A 51 6.86 8.56 -10.84
C LEU A 51 6.13 9.70 -11.55
N THR A 52 4.81 9.80 -11.41
CA THR A 52 4.02 10.87 -12.06
C THR A 52 3.90 12.13 -11.22
N ASP A 53 4.18 12.05 -9.91
CA ASP A 53 4.14 13.21 -8.99
C ASP A 53 5.34 13.20 -8.04
N TYR A 54 6.34 14.03 -8.36
CA TYR A 54 7.56 14.16 -7.57
C TYR A 54 7.31 14.85 -6.21
N VAL A 55 6.37 15.79 -6.14
CA VAL A 55 6.08 16.53 -4.90
C VAL A 55 5.44 15.58 -3.88
N LEU A 56 4.44 14.81 -4.30
CA LEU A 56 3.83 13.79 -3.46
C LEU A 56 4.85 12.73 -3.04
N ARG A 57 5.72 12.30 -3.96
CA ARG A 57 6.78 11.33 -3.69
C ARG A 57 7.72 11.78 -2.57
N GLU A 58 8.25 12.99 -2.63
CA GLU A 58 9.14 13.50 -1.58
C GLU A 58 8.38 13.73 -0.27
N ARG A 59 7.13 14.20 -0.35
CA ARG A 59 6.26 14.37 0.82
C ARG A 59 5.99 13.05 1.55
N LEU A 60 5.74 11.96 0.82
CA LEU A 60 5.52 10.63 1.39
C LEU A 60 6.74 10.11 2.13
N LYS A 61 7.95 10.32 1.59
CA LYS A 61 9.18 9.95 2.29
C LYS A 61 9.34 10.69 3.62
N ALA A 62 9.01 11.99 3.62
CA ALA A 62 9.12 12.83 4.81
C ALA A 62 8.07 12.48 5.87
N ILE A 63 6.79 12.34 5.49
CA ILE A 63 5.70 12.07 6.43
C ILE A 63 5.84 10.69 7.08
N ASN A 64 6.21 9.68 6.29
CA ASN A 64 6.32 8.31 6.79
C ASN A 64 7.71 7.99 7.36
N SER A 65 8.64 8.95 7.34
CA SER A 65 10.06 8.73 7.65
C SER A 65 10.64 7.51 6.93
N TRP A 66 10.23 7.29 5.67
CA TRP A 66 10.53 6.08 4.91
C TRP A 66 11.10 6.41 3.52
N PRO A 67 12.40 6.16 3.27
CA PRO A 67 13.08 6.71 2.10
C PRO A 67 12.80 5.96 0.78
N THR A 68 12.19 4.77 0.84
CA THR A 68 12.07 3.85 -0.30
C THR A 68 10.62 3.59 -0.73
N PHE A 69 10.47 3.00 -1.91
CA PHE A 69 9.19 2.53 -2.44
C PHE A 69 9.35 1.06 -2.89
N PRO A 70 8.32 0.22 -2.76
CA PRO A 70 6.92 0.59 -2.48
C PRO A 70 6.65 0.97 -1.02
N GLN A 71 5.61 1.79 -0.80
CA GLN A 71 5.04 2.08 0.53
C GLN A 71 3.61 1.55 0.59
N VAL A 72 3.27 0.86 1.69
CA VAL A 72 2.02 0.13 1.85
C VAL A 72 1.21 0.74 2.99
N PHE A 73 -0.06 0.98 2.70
CA PHE A 73 -1.05 1.42 3.66
C PHE A 73 -2.16 0.37 3.73
N VAL A 74 -2.59 0.06 4.95
CA VAL A 74 -3.72 -0.82 5.22
C VAL A 74 -4.69 -0.03 6.09
N ARG A 75 -5.94 0.12 5.61
CA ARG A 75 -6.98 0.93 6.28
C ARG A 75 -6.49 2.35 6.62
N GLY A 76 -5.80 2.99 5.67
CA GLY A 76 -5.23 4.33 5.85
C GLY A 76 -4.02 4.41 6.80
N ARG A 77 -3.58 3.30 7.40
CA ARG A 77 -2.40 3.26 8.28
C ARG A 77 -1.18 2.79 7.51
N PHE A 78 -0.09 3.54 7.61
CA PHE A 78 1.19 3.13 7.04
C PHE A 78 1.75 1.91 7.78
N ILE A 79 2.10 0.86 7.05
CA ILE A 79 2.67 -0.38 7.63
C ILE A 79 4.14 -0.59 7.24
N GLY A 80 4.66 0.15 6.26
CA GLY A 80 6.03 0.01 5.80
C GLY A 80 6.15 -0.25 4.30
N GLY A 81 7.23 -0.92 3.90
CA GLY A 81 7.47 -1.35 2.52
C GLY A 81 7.15 -2.82 2.27
N LEU A 82 7.76 -3.38 1.21
CA LEU A 82 7.56 -4.78 0.82
C LEU A 82 7.90 -5.77 1.95
N ASP A 83 9.01 -5.57 2.65
CA ASP A 83 9.46 -6.53 3.67
C ASP A 83 8.57 -6.49 4.92
N ALA A 84 8.04 -5.32 5.28
CA ALA A 84 7.04 -5.20 6.33
C ALA A 84 5.73 -5.90 5.95
N LEU A 85 5.28 -5.76 4.69
CA LEU A 85 4.13 -6.51 4.19
C LEU A 85 4.36 -8.02 4.28
N LYS A 86 5.52 -8.52 3.83
CA LYS A 86 5.87 -9.94 3.95
C LYS A 86 5.82 -10.44 5.38
N ALA A 87 6.47 -9.71 6.31
CA ALA A 87 6.48 -10.06 7.72
C ALA A 87 5.05 -10.12 8.27
N SER A 88 4.22 -9.12 7.97
CA SER A 88 2.82 -9.09 8.44
C SER A 88 1.96 -10.22 7.85
N VAL A 89 2.28 -10.70 6.65
CA VAL A 89 1.61 -11.87 6.06
C VAL A 89 2.08 -13.16 6.72
N GLU A 90 3.37 -13.28 6.99
CA GLU A 90 3.98 -14.45 7.65
C GLU A 90 3.51 -14.61 9.10
N ASP A 91 3.41 -13.52 9.85
CA ASP A 91 2.93 -13.52 11.24
C ASP A 91 1.38 -13.50 11.36
N GLY A 92 0.67 -13.39 10.23
CA GLY A 92 -0.78 -13.37 10.14
C GLY A 92 -1.45 -12.05 10.53
N SER A 93 -0.71 -11.06 11.02
CA SER A 93 -1.25 -9.74 11.41
C SER A 93 -1.87 -8.99 10.24
N PHE A 94 -1.38 -9.17 9.01
CA PHE A 94 -1.94 -8.54 7.81
C PHE A 94 -3.42 -8.84 7.64
N ARG A 95 -3.82 -10.11 7.88
CA ARG A 95 -5.22 -10.51 7.75
C ARG A 95 -6.08 -9.85 8.81
N SER A 96 -5.61 -9.82 10.06
CA SER A 96 -6.28 -9.13 11.16
C SER A 96 -6.48 -7.64 10.85
N MET A 97 -5.50 -6.98 10.25
CA MET A 97 -5.60 -5.56 9.86
C MET A 97 -6.64 -5.32 8.75
N LEU A 98 -6.89 -6.30 7.89
CA LEU A 98 -7.94 -6.22 6.87
C LEU A 98 -9.33 -6.44 7.47
N ASP A 99 -9.42 -7.32 8.47
CA ASP A 99 -10.66 -7.73 9.12
C ASP A 99 -11.13 -6.76 10.22
N ASP A 100 -10.27 -5.84 10.68
CA ASP A 100 -10.64 -4.64 11.45
C ASP A 100 -11.61 -3.76 10.62
N ARG A 101 -12.88 -4.19 10.57
CA ARG A 101 -14.06 -3.40 10.21
C ARG A 101 -14.53 -2.69 11.49
N ASP A 102 -14.99 -1.45 11.35
CA ASP A 102 -15.27 -0.47 12.42
C ASP A 102 -13.99 0.08 13.06
N LYS A 103 -13.67 1.37 13.00
CA LYS A 103 -14.41 2.49 13.64
C LYS A 103 -14.07 3.86 13.02
N GLN A 104 -14.36 4.13 11.75
CA GLN A 104 -14.24 5.51 11.23
C GLN A 104 -15.36 5.87 10.24
N HIS A 105 -16.62 5.83 10.70
CA HIS A 105 -17.66 6.80 10.32
C HIS A 105 -18.85 6.69 11.29
N THR A 106 -18.78 7.41 12.41
CA THR A 106 -19.95 7.93 13.13
C THR A 106 -19.79 9.44 13.15
#